data_AF-A0A445KBY8-F1
#
_entry.id   AF-A0A445KBY8-F1
#
_cell.length_a   1.000
_cell.length_b   1.000
_cell.length_c   1.000
_cell.angle_alpha   90.00
_cell.angle_beta   90.00
_cell.angle_gamma   90.00
#
_symmetry.space_group_name_H-M   'P 1'
#
loop_
_entity.id
_entity.type
_entity.pdbx_description
1 polymer ?
#
loop_
_entity_poly.entity_id
_entity_poly.type
_entity_poly.pdbx_seq_one_letter_code
_entity_poly.pdbx_strand_id
1 'polypeptide(L)'
;METSKFSLLFFYVICLAIFPTLNANIGHFDHEKNRKRLADCALGFGHGTIGGKDGKIYVVKDSSNNDLVNPKPGTLRHAAIQKEPLWIIFYRSMNIKLHAELMLTDNKTIDARGANVNISEGAQITLQYVRNIIIHGLHIHDIKKCSGGLIRDSMDHYGVRAMSDGDAISVFGSTHIWIDHVLLFGVNDSYSGDKIMQVSLAFNHFGKGLIQRMPRCRWGFFHIVNKEYTHWLMYAIVGSQQPTIISQGNRFVASPNPNAKEVTKKDYAPESVWKNWNQRSEGDLMVNGAFFVQSGKSIAKHPKAEITAKPGKAVASLTRFAGPLKCELNKPC
;
A
#
# COMPACT_ATOMS: atom_id res chain seq x y z
N MET A 1 -46.85 -17.30 -9.85
CA MET A 1 -46.94 -16.07 -10.67
C MET A 1 -47.06 -14.92 -9.70
N GLU A 2 -45.94 -14.26 -9.43
CA GLU A 2 -45.56 -12.95 -10.00
C GLU A 2 -45.96 -11.84 -9.02
N THR A 3 -45.02 -11.24 -8.27
CA THR A 3 -44.19 -10.05 -8.65
C THR A 3 -45.07 -8.89 -9.10
N SER A 4 -44.96 -7.64 -8.65
CA SER A 4 -43.94 -6.92 -7.88
C SER A 4 -44.58 -5.59 -7.47
N LYS A 5 -44.34 -5.12 -6.24
CA LYS A 5 -44.54 -3.71 -5.85
C LYS A 5 -43.46 -3.31 -4.85
N PHE A 6 -42.21 -3.33 -5.30
CA PHE A 6 -41.09 -2.70 -4.59
C PHE A 6 -40.04 -2.25 -5.61
N SER A 7 -40.44 -1.34 -6.50
CA SER A 7 -39.54 -0.64 -7.40
C SER A 7 -39.98 0.81 -7.42
N LEU A 8 -39.24 1.65 -6.70
CA LEU A 8 -38.89 3.03 -7.10
C LEU A 8 -38.03 3.72 -6.02
N LEU A 9 -38.02 3.24 -4.77
CA LEU A 9 -37.15 3.80 -3.71
C LEU A 9 -35.75 3.17 -3.64
N PHE A 10 -35.49 2.08 -4.39
CA PHE A 10 -34.20 1.38 -4.42
C PHE A 10 -33.21 1.97 -5.43
N PHE A 11 -33.64 2.92 -6.27
CA PHE A 11 -32.78 3.53 -7.29
C PHE A 11 -32.05 4.80 -6.83
N TYR A 12 -32.49 5.44 -5.73
CA TYR A 12 -31.89 6.70 -5.27
C TYR A 12 -30.81 6.54 -4.18
N VAL A 13 -30.73 5.38 -3.51
CA VAL A 13 -29.72 5.13 -2.46
C VAL A 13 -28.46 4.44 -3.03
N ILE A 14 -28.50 3.95 -4.26
CA ILE A 14 -27.33 3.33 -4.93
C ILE A 14 -26.39 4.40 -5.53
N CYS A 15 -26.85 5.65 -5.71
CA CYS A 15 -26.05 6.72 -6.33
C CYS A 15 -25.09 7.49 -5.40
N LEU A 16 -25.08 7.25 -4.08
CA LEU A 16 -24.25 8.06 -3.14
C LEU A 16 -23.13 7.30 -2.42
N ALA A 17 -22.97 5.99 -2.65
CA ALA A 17 -21.90 5.21 -2.01
C ALA A 17 -21.02 4.41 -3.00
N ILE A 18 -21.15 4.65 -4.32
CA ILE A 18 -20.41 3.94 -5.38
C ILE A 18 -19.61 4.91 -6.27
N PHE A 19 -19.82 6.23 -6.15
CA PHE A 19 -19.32 7.20 -7.12
C PHE A 19 -17.91 7.81 -6.94
N PRO A 20 -17.23 7.85 -5.77
CA PRO A 20 -15.92 8.52 -5.72
C PRO A 20 -14.77 7.73 -6.35
N THR A 21 -14.80 6.39 -6.29
CA THR A 21 -13.67 5.55 -6.78
C THR A 21 -13.92 4.95 -8.16
N LEU A 22 -15.19 4.72 -8.56
CA LEU A 22 -15.50 4.07 -9.83
C LEU A 22 -15.50 5.04 -11.03
N ASN A 23 -15.89 6.31 -10.84
CA ASN A 23 -15.88 7.32 -11.90
C ASN A 23 -14.51 7.98 -12.14
N ALA A 24 -13.50 7.66 -11.34
CA ALA A 24 -12.13 8.08 -11.63
C ALA A 24 -11.52 7.29 -12.81
N ASN A 25 -12.08 6.14 -13.20
CA ASN A 25 -11.44 5.19 -14.12
C ASN A 25 -12.26 4.82 -15.38
N ILE A 26 -13.37 5.50 -15.71
CA ILE A 26 -14.21 5.11 -16.87
C ILE A 26 -14.72 6.31 -17.69
N GLY A 27 -13.89 7.32 -17.92
CA GLY A 27 -14.28 8.38 -18.85
C GLY A 27 -13.08 9.17 -19.32
N HIS A 28 -12.42 8.72 -20.39
CA HIS A 28 -11.57 9.53 -21.27
C HIS A 28 -10.82 10.70 -20.57
N PHE A 29 -10.14 10.43 -19.44
CA PHE A 29 -9.47 11.46 -18.65
C PHE A 29 -8.03 11.57 -19.13
N ASP A 30 -7.69 12.74 -19.68
CA ASP A 30 -6.31 13.14 -19.91
C ASP A 30 -5.59 13.17 -18.55
N HIS A 31 -4.91 12.06 -18.23
CA HIS A 31 -4.29 11.78 -16.94
C HIS A 31 -3.33 12.89 -16.50
N GLU A 32 -2.76 13.63 -17.46
CA GLU A 32 -1.87 14.76 -17.19
C GLU A 32 -2.59 15.99 -16.63
N LYS A 33 -3.82 16.27 -17.05
CA LYS A 33 -4.55 17.49 -16.64
C LYS A 33 -5.18 17.39 -15.25
N ASN A 34 -5.38 16.19 -14.72
CA ASN A 34 -6.12 15.97 -13.46
C ASN A 34 -5.43 15.03 -12.46
N ARG A 35 -4.09 14.83 -12.55
CA ARG A 35 -3.32 13.93 -11.65
C ARG A 35 -3.70 14.09 -10.18
N LYS A 36 -3.83 15.33 -9.73
CA LYS A 36 -4.06 15.68 -8.33
C LYS A 36 -5.42 15.25 -7.77
N ARG A 37 -6.40 14.92 -8.61
CA ARG A 37 -7.70 14.37 -8.16
C ARG A 37 -7.55 13.07 -7.40
N LEU A 38 -6.44 12.34 -7.57
CA LEU A 38 -6.12 11.15 -6.78
C LEU A 38 -6.22 11.44 -5.26
N ALA A 39 -5.81 12.62 -4.81
CA ALA A 39 -5.85 13.02 -3.41
C ALA A 39 -7.28 13.08 -2.82
N ASP A 40 -8.31 13.17 -3.66
CA ASP A 40 -9.72 13.17 -3.23
C ASP A 40 -10.27 11.75 -3.03
N CYS A 41 -9.47 10.73 -3.34
CA CYS A 41 -9.88 9.33 -3.30
C CYS A 41 -9.33 8.58 -2.08
N ALA A 42 -8.60 9.23 -1.19
CA ALA A 42 -8.05 8.59 0.01
C ALA A 42 -9.18 8.15 0.95
N LEU A 43 -9.17 6.87 1.37
CA LEU A 43 -10.20 6.26 2.21
C LEU A 43 -9.58 5.55 3.42
N GLY A 44 -10.40 5.22 4.42
CA GLY A 44 -9.95 4.48 5.62
C GLY A 44 -9.07 5.33 6.53
N PHE A 45 -8.04 4.74 7.13
CA PHE A 45 -7.12 5.50 8.01
C PHE A 45 -6.28 6.57 7.27
N GLY A 46 -6.26 6.53 5.94
CA GLY A 46 -5.67 7.56 5.09
C GLY A 46 -6.66 8.64 4.65
N HIS A 47 -7.93 8.60 5.07
CA HIS A 47 -8.93 9.61 4.70
C HIS A 47 -8.45 11.02 5.07
N GLY A 48 -8.74 12.00 4.20
CA GLY A 48 -8.27 13.38 4.36
C GLY A 48 -6.78 13.60 4.03
N THR A 49 -6.04 12.56 3.62
CA THR A 49 -4.67 12.72 3.12
C THR A 49 -4.70 13.36 1.74
N ILE A 50 -4.22 14.60 1.64
CA ILE A 50 -4.14 15.36 0.39
C ILE A 50 -2.75 15.31 -0.27
N GLY A 51 -1.73 14.80 0.43
CA GLY A 51 -0.35 14.73 -0.07
C GLY A 51 0.18 16.11 -0.49
N GLY A 52 0.79 16.16 -1.67
CA GLY A 52 1.26 17.39 -2.31
C GLY A 52 0.23 18.07 -3.23
N LYS A 53 -1.09 17.88 -3.01
CA LYS A 53 -2.16 18.41 -3.88
C LYS A 53 -2.03 19.92 -4.13
N ASP A 54 -1.72 20.70 -3.10
CA ASP A 54 -1.61 22.16 -3.20
C ASP A 54 -0.23 22.64 -3.69
N GLY A 55 0.68 21.70 -3.95
CA GLY A 55 2.04 21.93 -4.38
C GLY A 55 2.24 22.03 -5.88
N LYS A 56 3.41 22.45 -6.33
CA LYS A 56 3.79 22.34 -7.75
C LYS A 56 4.11 20.87 -8.12
N ILE A 57 4.02 20.56 -9.41
CA ILE A 57 4.52 19.27 -9.92
C ILE A 57 6.05 19.33 -9.94
N TYR A 58 6.68 18.30 -9.39
CA TYR A 58 8.12 18.08 -9.47
C TYR A 58 8.39 16.85 -10.33
N VAL A 59 9.23 16.98 -11.36
CA VAL A 59 9.52 15.89 -12.29
C VAL A 59 10.90 15.30 -11.98
N VAL A 60 10.94 14.04 -11.54
CA VAL A 60 12.16 13.27 -11.38
C VAL A 60 12.68 12.87 -12.76
N LYS A 61 13.88 13.32 -13.09
CA LYS A 61 14.57 13.09 -14.38
C LYS A 61 15.85 12.26 -14.21
N ASP A 62 16.36 12.19 -12.98
CA ASP A 62 17.64 11.60 -12.61
C ASP A 62 17.40 10.55 -11.51
N SER A 63 17.76 9.30 -11.79
CA SER A 63 17.58 8.18 -10.86
C SER A 63 18.75 8.00 -9.89
N SER A 64 19.80 8.82 -10.00
CA SER A 64 20.98 8.72 -9.13
C SER A 64 20.67 9.07 -7.68
N ASN A 65 21.42 8.46 -6.76
CA ASN A 65 21.26 8.65 -5.32
C ASN A 65 22.61 8.68 -4.60
N ASN A 66 23.59 9.37 -5.18
CA ASN A 66 24.98 9.28 -4.75
C ASN A 66 25.32 10.27 -3.64
N ASP A 67 24.72 11.46 -3.68
CA ASP A 67 24.88 12.47 -2.62
C ASP A 67 23.69 12.44 -1.67
N LEU A 68 23.95 11.99 -0.44
CA LEU A 68 22.95 11.84 0.61
C LEU A 68 22.72 13.15 1.38
N VAL A 69 23.64 14.11 1.26
CA VAL A 69 23.61 15.39 1.99
C VAL A 69 23.18 16.52 1.05
N ASN A 70 23.65 16.56 -0.18
CA ASN A 70 23.30 17.61 -1.16
C ASN A 70 22.71 16.97 -2.42
N PRO A 71 21.50 16.39 -2.33
CA PRO A 71 20.90 15.71 -3.46
C PRO A 71 20.66 16.68 -4.62
N LYS A 72 21.01 16.25 -5.83
CA LYS A 72 20.90 17.07 -7.04
C LYS A 72 19.44 17.35 -7.41
N PRO A 73 19.07 18.58 -7.82
CA PRO A 73 17.78 18.86 -8.43
C PRO A 73 17.47 17.94 -9.61
N GLY A 74 16.23 17.50 -9.72
CA GLY A 74 15.79 16.47 -10.66
C GLY A 74 15.86 15.02 -10.12
N THR A 75 16.43 14.79 -8.93
CA THR A 75 16.38 13.47 -8.25
C THR A 75 15.18 13.34 -7.32
N LEU A 76 14.80 12.09 -7.00
CA LEU A 76 13.76 11.79 -6.01
C LEU A 76 14.14 12.26 -4.60
N ARG A 77 15.42 12.09 -4.20
CA ARG A 77 15.90 12.52 -2.87
C ARG A 77 15.80 14.03 -2.70
N HIS A 78 16.15 14.81 -3.73
CA HIS A 78 15.98 16.26 -3.69
C HIS A 78 14.50 16.64 -3.55
N ALA A 79 13.60 16.00 -4.30
CA ALA A 79 12.17 16.27 -4.23
C ALA A 79 11.57 15.99 -2.82
N ALA A 80 11.98 14.89 -2.21
CA ALA A 80 11.45 14.40 -0.94
C ALA A 80 11.66 15.37 0.23
N ILE A 81 12.76 16.13 0.22
CA ILE A 81 13.18 17.01 1.32
C ILE A 81 12.74 18.47 1.18
N GLN A 82 12.12 18.84 0.06
CA GLN A 82 11.71 20.24 -0.18
C GLN A 82 10.67 20.70 0.84
N LYS A 83 10.72 21.97 1.27
CA LYS A 83 9.80 22.49 2.30
C LYS A 83 8.38 22.60 1.78
N GLU A 84 8.21 23.00 0.52
CA GLU A 84 6.89 23.17 -0.07
C GLU A 84 6.20 21.81 -0.32
N PRO A 85 4.86 21.81 -0.36
CA PRO A 85 4.13 20.66 -0.87
C PRO A 85 4.55 20.35 -2.31
N LEU A 86 4.70 19.06 -2.65
CA LEU A 86 5.07 18.65 -4.00
C LEU A 86 4.30 17.43 -4.48
N TRP A 87 3.83 17.50 -5.73
CA TRP A 87 3.35 16.35 -6.48
C TRP A 87 4.47 15.81 -7.36
N ILE A 88 5.16 14.78 -6.89
CA ILE A 88 6.36 14.22 -7.49
C ILE A 88 5.95 13.17 -8.52
N ILE A 89 6.34 13.38 -9.78
CA ILE A 89 6.14 12.45 -10.89
C ILE A 89 7.47 12.06 -11.53
N PHE A 90 7.44 11.09 -12.43
CA PHE A 90 8.63 10.54 -13.07
C PHE A 90 8.59 10.78 -14.57
N TYR A 91 9.69 11.31 -15.12
CA TYR A 91 9.80 11.63 -16.55
C TYR A 91 9.73 10.37 -17.44
N ARG A 92 10.21 9.24 -16.92
CA ARG A 92 10.25 7.94 -17.61
C ARG A 92 10.29 6.82 -16.58
N SER A 93 10.03 5.60 -17.03
CA SER A 93 10.32 4.39 -16.26
C SER A 93 11.78 4.39 -15.79
N MET A 94 12.02 4.06 -14.53
CA MET A 94 13.37 4.08 -13.95
C MET A 94 13.53 3.12 -12.78
N ASN A 95 14.75 2.65 -12.59
CA ASN A 95 15.17 1.90 -11.41
C ASN A 95 15.99 2.84 -10.52
N ILE A 96 15.56 3.03 -9.29
CA ILE A 96 16.20 3.90 -8.30
C ILE A 96 16.73 3.01 -7.18
N LYS A 97 18.05 2.98 -7.04
CA LYS A 97 18.73 2.34 -5.92
C LYS A 97 19.02 3.38 -4.85
N LEU A 98 18.37 3.26 -3.70
CA LEU A 98 18.63 4.13 -2.55
C LEU A 98 19.89 3.64 -1.82
N HIS A 99 20.95 4.43 -1.72
CA HIS A 99 22.17 3.99 -1.02
C HIS A 99 22.05 4.05 0.51
N ALA A 100 21.12 4.86 1.01
CA ALA A 100 20.69 4.94 2.39
C ALA A 100 19.22 5.37 2.43
N GLU A 101 18.58 5.34 3.61
CA GLU A 101 17.14 5.62 3.72
C GLU A 101 16.73 6.94 3.04
N LEU A 102 15.59 6.93 2.36
CA LEU A 102 14.99 8.11 1.74
C LEU A 102 14.02 8.76 2.74
N MET A 103 14.43 9.86 3.33
CA MET A 103 13.59 10.67 4.21
C MET A 103 12.65 11.56 3.39
N LEU A 104 11.40 11.68 3.82
CA LEU A 104 10.44 12.63 3.28
C LEU A 104 10.15 13.71 4.33
N THR A 105 9.77 14.89 3.84
CA THR A 105 9.12 15.96 4.61
C THR A 105 7.61 15.95 4.36
N ASP A 106 6.86 16.75 5.12
CA ASP A 106 5.41 16.86 4.99
C ASP A 106 4.91 17.17 3.57
N ASN A 107 3.64 16.83 3.31
CA ASN A 107 2.85 17.26 2.14
C ASN A 107 3.47 16.82 0.80
N LYS A 108 3.80 15.53 0.70
CA LYS A 108 4.38 14.95 -0.52
C LYS A 108 3.43 13.94 -1.13
N THR A 109 3.32 13.98 -2.45
CA THR A 109 2.79 12.86 -3.23
C THR A 109 3.90 12.30 -4.10
N ILE A 110 4.19 11.01 -4.00
CA ILE A 110 4.98 10.27 -5.00
C ILE A 110 3.99 9.53 -5.90
N ASP A 111 3.87 9.96 -7.15
CA ASP A 111 2.91 9.45 -8.13
C ASP A 111 3.65 8.86 -9.33
N ALA A 112 3.70 7.53 -9.39
CA ALA A 112 4.36 6.79 -10.45
C ALA A 112 3.46 6.54 -11.68
N ARG A 113 2.22 7.05 -11.73
CA ARG A 113 1.35 6.85 -12.90
C ARG A 113 2.00 7.45 -14.15
N GLY A 114 2.04 6.68 -15.23
CA GLY A 114 2.74 7.06 -16.47
C GLY A 114 4.18 6.53 -16.58
N ALA A 115 4.72 5.89 -15.54
CA ALA A 115 6.06 5.31 -15.56
C ALA A 115 6.15 4.02 -14.73
N ASN A 116 6.98 3.06 -15.16
CA ASN A 116 7.31 1.90 -14.32
C ASN A 116 8.51 2.26 -13.44
N VAL A 117 8.27 2.53 -12.16
CA VAL A 117 9.28 3.04 -11.22
C VAL A 117 9.58 1.99 -10.16
N ASN A 118 10.79 1.43 -10.21
CA ASN A 118 11.25 0.45 -9.24
C ASN A 118 12.19 1.11 -8.24
N ILE A 119 11.90 0.98 -6.95
CA ILE A 119 12.83 1.25 -5.85
C ILE A 119 13.38 -0.11 -5.42
N SER A 120 14.65 -0.39 -5.71
CA SER A 120 15.18 -1.74 -5.50
C SER A 120 16.67 -1.79 -5.21
N GLU A 121 17.10 -2.94 -4.67
CA GLU A 121 18.50 -3.29 -4.37
C GLU A 121 19.24 -2.35 -3.40
N GLY A 122 18.50 -1.44 -2.78
CA GLY A 122 19.00 -0.39 -1.90
C GLY A 122 18.21 -0.33 -0.61
N ALA A 123 18.24 0.82 0.05
CA ALA A 123 17.59 1.09 1.33
C ALA A 123 16.09 1.41 1.18
N GLN A 124 15.45 1.63 2.32
CA GLN A 124 14.03 1.90 2.49
C GLN A 124 13.61 3.36 2.23
N ILE A 125 12.30 3.58 2.10
CA ILE A 125 11.68 4.90 2.28
C ILE A 125 11.28 5.06 3.75
N THR A 126 11.67 6.15 4.39
CA THR A 126 11.37 6.40 5.80
C THR A 126 10.48 7.64 5.95
N LEU A 127 9.29 7.44 6.53
CA LEU A 127 8.33 8.47 6.92
C LEU A 127 8.41 8.64 8.44
N GLN A 128 9.23 9.58 8.90
CA GLN A 128 9.46 9.80 10.32
C GLN A 128 8.96 11.18 10.73
N TYR A 129 8.01 11.22 11.68
CA TYR A 129 7.41 12.46 12.20
C TYR A 129 6.84 13.39 11.11
N VAL A 130 6.35 12.80 10.03
CA VAL A 130 5.76 13.54 8.91
C VAL A 130 4.25 13.40 8.87
N ARG A 131 3.63 14.27 8.11
CA ARG A 131 2.21 14.16 7.80
C ARG A 131 1.90 14.41 6.34
N ASN A 132 0.73 13.90 5.98
CA ASN A 132 0.10 14.19 4.70
C ASN A 132 0.94 13.70 3.51
N ILE A 133 1.15 12.38 3.46
CA ILE A 133 1.98 11.73 2.45
C ILE A 133 1.12 10.76 1.62
N ILE A 134 1.20 10.87 0.29
CA ILE A 134 0.65 9.90 -0.65
C ILE A 134 1.82 9.21 -1.37
N ILE A 135 1.83 7.88 -1.37
CA ILE A 135 2.75 7.09 -2.20
C ILE A 135 1.90 6.19 -3.08
N HIS A 136 1.98 6.37 -4.39
CA HIS A 136 1.12 5.71 -5.35
C HIS A 136 1.86 5.14 -6.56
N GLY A 137 1.63 3.86 -6.86
CA GLY A 137 2.08 3.19 -8.08
C GLY A 137 3.55 2.75 -8.12
N LEU A 138 4.30 2.84 -7.01
CA LEU A 138 5.70 2.39 -6.96
C LEU A 138 5.81 0.87 -6.91
N HIS A 139 6.89 0.34 -7.47
CA HIS A 139 7.32 -1.04 -7.25
C HIS A 139 8.51 -1.03 -6.27
N ILE A 140 8.39 -1.66 -5.10
CA ILE A 140 9.45 -1.67 -4.09
C ILE A 140 9.82 -3.12 -3.75
N HIS A 141 11.03 -3.52 -4.11
CA HIS A 141 11.47 -4.91 -4.02
C HIS A 141 12.98 -5.04 -3.84
N ASP A 142 13.44 -6.22 -3.40
CA ASP A 142 14.87 -6.50 -3.19
C ASP A 142 15.58 -5.48 -2.29
N ILE A 143 14.84 -4.94 -1.30
CA ILE A 143 15.36 -3.96 -0.36
C ILE A 143 16.34 -4.63 0.61
N LYS A 144 17.42 -3.92 0.89
CA LYS A 144 18.55 -4.39 1.68
C LYS A 144 18.76 -3.46 2.87
N LYS A 145 19.32 -4.02 3.94
CA LYS A 145 19.96 -3.21 4.97
C LYS A 145 21.14 -2.51 4.34
N CYS A 146 21.09 -1.20 4.32
CA CYS A 146 22.18 -0.35 3.91
C CYS A 146 22.74 0.40 5.10
N SER A 147 24.05 0.64 5.08
CA SER A 147 24.73 1.48 6.05
C SER A 147 24.04 2.83 6.18
N GLY A 148 23.96 3.33 7.40
CA GLY A 148 23.53 4.70 7.66
C GLY A 148 24.63 5.69 7.27
N GLY A 149 24.63 6.85 7.92
CA GLY A 149 25.61 7.89 7.69
C GLY A 149 24.98 9.26 7.79
N LEU A 150 25.68 10.26 7.25
CA LEU A 150 25.18 11.62 7.20
C LEU A 150 24.11 11.71 6.10
N ILE A 151 22.85 11.88 6.50
CA ILE A 151 21.71 11.90 5.58
C ILE A 151 20.93 13.20 5.81
N ARG A 152 20.62 13.88 4.71
CA ARG A 152 19.71 15.03 4.73
C ARG A 152 18.26 14.55 4.80
N ASP A 153 17.54 15.04 5.81
CA ASP A 153 16.12 14.76 6.02
C ASP A 153 15.22 15.94 5.70
N SER A 154 15.78 17.15 5.62
CA SER A 154 15.06 18.36 5.21
C SER A 154 16.01 19.40 4.59
N MET A 155 15.48 20.48 4.04
CA MET A 155 16.31 21.57 3.51
C MET A 155 17.20 22.23 4.57
N ASP A 156 16.81 22.21 5.84
CA ASP A 156 17.53 22.90 6.92
C ASP A 156 18.32 21.95 7.83
N HIS A 157 18.15 20.64 7.67
CA HIS A 157 18.73 19.66 8.57
C HIS A 157 19.22 18.41 7.85
N TYR A 158 20.40 17.96 8.28
CA TYR A 158 20.96 16.65 8.00
C TYR A 158 21.65 16.14 9.27
N GLY A 159 21.65 14.83 9.47
CA GLY A 159 22.18 14.22 10.69
C GLY A 159 22.74 12.84 10.46
N VAL A 160 23.48 12.33 11.44
CA VAL A 160 23.96 10.96 11.42
C VAL A 160 22.77 10.04 11.71
N ARG A 161 22.52 9.11 10.79
CA ARG A 161 21.45 8.12 10.90
C ARG A 161 22.04 6.73 10.98
N ALA A 162 21.33 5.86 11.71
CA ALA A 162 21.72 4.48 11.89
C ALA A 162 21.55 3.68 10.58
N MET A 163 22.04 2.43 10.61
CA MET A 163 21.79 1.48 9.53
C MET A 163 20.28 1.33 9.30
N SER A 164 19.88 1.34 8.03
CA SER A 164 18.48 1.09 7.65
C SER A 164 18.05 -0.34 8.00
N ASP A 165 16.78 -0.50 8.37
CA ASP A 165 16.22 -1.77 8.80
C ASP A 165 16.03 -2.77 7.64
N GLY A 166 16.07 -2.29 6.41
CA GLY A 166 15.80 -3.09 5.21
C GLY A 166 14.30 -3.28 4.99
N ASP A 167 13.51 -2.29 5.39
CA ASP A 167 12.07 -2.27 5.15
C ASP A 167 11.73 -1.65 3.80
N ALA A 168 10.56 -1.90 3.23
CA ALA A 168 10.21 -1.24 1.98
C ALA A 168 9.82 0.23 2.23
N ILE A 169 8.91 0.44 3.17
CA ILE A 169 8.50 1.74 3.70
C ILE A 169 8.39 1.60 5.22
N SER A 170 9.10 2.43 5.97
CA SER A 170 8.98 2.52 7.43
C SER A 170 8.22 3.78 7.80
N VAL A 171 7.22 3.65 8.68
CA VAL A 171 6.36 4.76 9.10
C VAL A 171 6.42 4.88 10.61
N PHE A 172 6.92 6.01 11.11
CA PHE A 172 7.11 6.26 12.52
C PHE A 172 6.61 7.64 12.92
N GLY A 173 5.76 7.71 13.95
CA GLY A 173 5.24 8.97 14.50
C GLY A 173 4.54 9.87 13.47
N SER A 174 3.99 9.31 12.40
CA SER A 174 3.45 10.03 11.25
C SER A 174 1.92 9.94 11.16
N THR A 175 1.27 10.90 10.50
CA THR A 175 -0.21 10.96 10.38
C THR A 175 -0.65 11.29 8.95
N HIS A 176 -1.88 10.93 8.56
CA HIS A 176 -2.39 11.16 7.19
C HIS A 176 -1.45 10.57 6.13
N ILE A 177 -1.31 9.25 6.14
CA ILE A 177 -0.45 8.51 5.22
C ILE A 177 -1.35 7.62 4.37
N TRP A 178 -1.24 7.75 3.05
CA TRP A 178 -1.95 6.92 2.10
C TRP A 178 -0.98 6.26 1.12
N ILE A 179 -0.82 4.94 1.25
CA ILE A 179 0.03 4.11 0.39
C ILE A 179 -0.91 3.25 -0.45
N ASP A 180 -0.89 3.45 -1.76
CA ASP A 180 -1.88 2.89 -2.66
C ASP A 180 -1.24 2.33 -3.94
N HIS A 181 -1.73 1.18 -4.43
CA HIS A 181 -1.17 0.50 -5.60
C HIS A 181 0.37 0.30 -5.56
N VAL A 182 0.93 0.00 -4.37
CA VAL A 182 2.36 -0.29 -4.20
C VAL A 182 2.59 -1.79 -4.04
N LEU A 183 3.55 -2.33 -4.81
CA LEU A 183 4.02 -3.71 -4.65
C LEU A 183 5.19 -3.75 -3.66
N LEU A 184 5.08 -4.54 -2.59
CA LEU A 184 6.10 -4.66 -1.53
C LEU A 184 6.62 -6.11 -1.46
N PHE A 185 7.92 -6.32 -1.64
CA PHE A 185 8.57 -7.64 -1.52
C PHE A 185 9.73 -7.63 -0.52
N GLY A 186 9.67 -8.51 0.49
CA GLY A 186 10.79 -8.87 1.36
C GLY A 186 11.23 -7.78 2.36
N VAL A 187 10.88 -7.93 3.65
CA VAL A 187 11.15 -6.92 4.69
C VAL A 187 11.43 -7.61 6.06
N ASN A 188 12.26 -7.03 6.93
CA ASN A 188 12.95 -7.56 8.14
C ASN A 188 12.15 -7.56 9.48
N ASP A 189 12.57 -8.33 10.50
CA ASP A 189 11.75 -8.94 11.59
C ASP A 189 11.81 -8.28 12.99
N SER A 190 12.57 -7.19 13.20
CA SER A 190 13.16 -6.92 14.54
C SER A 190 12.76 -5.63 15.29
N TYR A 191 11.89 -4.75 14.79
CA TYR A 191 11.55 -3.49 15.47
C TYR A 191 10.22 -3.55 16.23
N SER A 192 10.17 -3.17 17.52
CA SER A 192 9.01 -3.35 18.42
C SER A 192 8.15 -2.11 18.66
N GLY A 193 8.54 -0.94 18.11
CA GLY A 193 7.80 0.32 18.20
C GLY A 193 6.50 0.35 17.36
N ASP A 194 6.30 -0.61 16.47
CA ASP A 194 5.20 -0.65 15.49
C ASP A 194 3.83 -1.06 16.08
N LYS A 195 3.72 -1.28 17.40
CA LYS A 195 2.45 -1.66 18.06
C LYS A 195 1.32 -0.64 17.87
N ILE A 196 1.67 0.63 17.65
CA ILE A 196 0.70 1.72 17.42
C ILE A 196 0.29 1.85 15.96
N MET A 197 0.93 1.12 15.04
CA MET A 197 0.71 1.24 13.60
C MET A 197 -0.68 0.73 13.20
N GLN A 198 -1.40 1.49 12.36
CA GLN A 198 -2.67 1.09 11.77
C GLN A 198 -2.59 1.19 10.24
N VAL A 199 -2.86 0.10 9.53
CA VAL A 199 -2.75 0.01 8.07
C VAL A 199 -4.06 -0.49 7.48
N SER A 200 -4.63 0.25 6.52
CA SER A 200 -5.71 -0.24 5.65
C SER A 200 -5.14 -0.61 4.30
N LEU A 201 -5.35 -1.85 3.88
CA LEU A 201 -4.90 -2.39 2.59
C LEU A 201 -6.15 -2.78 1.79
N ALA A 202 -6.55 -1.97 0.82
CA ALA A 202 -7.78 -2.19 0.04
C ALA A 202 -7.51 -2.38 -1.47
N PHE A 203 -8.41 -3.04 -2.21
CA PHE A 203 -8.49 -3.00 -3.69
C PHE A 203 -7.22 -3.33 -4.51
N ASN A 204 -6.32 -4.20 -4.03
CA ASN A 204 -5.17 -4.65 -4.82
C ASN A 204 -5.39 -6.08 -5.33
N HIS A 205 -4.74 -6.45 -6.45
CA HIS A 205 -4.68 -7.80 -7.00
C HIS A 205 -3.26 -8.36 -6.88
N PHE A 206 -3.14 -9.50 -6.20
CA PHE A 206 -1.92 -10.29 -6.13
C PHE A 206 -2.03 -11.49 -7.09
N GLY A 207 -1.25 -11.43 -8.17
CA GLY A 207 -1.31 -12.33 -9.32
C GLY A 207 -0.46 -13.61 -9.25
N LYS A 208 -0.47 -14.36 -10.36
CA LYS A 208 0.31 -15.60 -10.55
C LYS A 208 1.81 -15.37 -10.39
N GLY A 209 2.49 -16.33 -9.76
CA GLY A 209 3.95 -16.32 -9.57
C GLY A 209 4.41 -15.72 -8.24
N LEU A 210 3.49 -15.16 -7.44
CA LEU A 210 3.80 -14.65 -6.12
C LEU A 210 3.92 -15.80 -5.12
N ILE A 211 5.09 -15.90 -4.48
CA ILE A 211 5.39 -17.01 -3.57
C ILE A 211 4.67 -16.83 -2.24
N GLN A 212 4.79 -15.64 -1.61
CA GLN A 212 4.32 -15.38 -0.25
C GLN A 212 4.29 -13.89 0.16
N ARG A 213 3.69 -13.56 1.33
CA ARG A 213 3.81 -12.28 2.09
C ARG A 213 3.06 -11.06 1.54
N MET A 214 1.77 -11.23 1.27
CA MET A 214 0.91 -10.22 0.65
C MET A 214 -0.25 -9.82 1.58
N PRO A 215 -0.04 -9.07 2.68
CA PRO A 215 1.23 -8.59 3.21
C PRO A 215 1.84 -9.57 4.23
N ARG A 216 3.02 -9.20 4.72
CA ARG A 216 3.51 -9.62 6.03
C ARG A 216 3.15 -8.57 7.08
N CYS A 217 2.25 -8.92 8.00
CA CYS A 217 1.80 -8.06 9.10
C CYS A 217 2.68 -8.28 10.34
N ARG A 218 3.18 -7.18 10.93
CA ARG A 218 3.88 -7.22 12.21
C ARG A 218 3.35 -6.16 13.16
N TRP A 219 3.19 -6.53 14.43
CA TRP A 219 2.62 -5.65 15.45
C TRP A 219 1.30 -5.02 14.97
N GLY A 220 0.94 -3.83 15.47
CA GLY A 220 -0.11 -2.99 14.89
C GLY A 220 -1.48 -3.64 14.59
N PHE A 221 -2.28 -2.88 13.84
CA PHE A 221 -3.59 -3.25 13.34
C PHE A 221 -3.63 -3.18 11.82
N PHE A 222 -4.07 -4.25 11.16
CA PHE A 222 -4.16 -4.38 9.72
C PHE A 222 -5.60 -4.69 9.31
N HIS A 223 -6.21 -3.78 8.55
CA HIS A 223 -7.48 -4.01 7.90
C HIS A 223 -7.22 -4.34 6.43
N ILE A 224 -7.38 -5.62 6.06
CA ILE A 224 -7.20 -6.12 4.70
C ILE A 224 -8.58 -6.30 4.09
N VAL A 225 -8.97 -5.47 3.12
CA VAL A 225 -10.36 -5.39 2.67
C VAL A 225 -10.51 -5.38 1.16
N ASN A 226 -11.45 -6.17 0.63
CA ASN A 226 -11.76 -6.25 -0.80
C ASN A 226 -10.54 -6.36 -1.75
N LYS A 227 -9.56 -7.18 -1.38
CA LYS A 227 -8.40 -7.55 -2.20
C LYS A 227 -8.59 -8.88 -2.91
N GLU A 228 -7.95 -9.00 -4.06
CA GLU A 228 -7.89 -10.23 -4.83
C GLU A 228 -6.53 -10.92 -4.68
N TYR A 229 -6.57 -12.21 -4.37
CA TYR A 229 -5.41 -13.09 -4.26
C TYR A 229 -5.59 -14.25 -5.21
N THR A 230 -4.61 -14.47 -6.08
CA THR A 230 -4.68 -15.56 -7.05
C THR A 230 -3.36 -16.31 -7.12
N HIS A 231 -3.43 -17.64 -7.05
CA HIS A 231 -2.33 -18.55 -7.33
C HIS A 231 -1.05 -18.30 -6.52
N TRP A 232 -1.16 -18.06 -5.21
CA TRP A 232 0.01 -18.04 -4.35
C TRP A 232 0.65 -19.44 -4.27
N LEU A 233 1.97 -19.48 -4.15
CA LEU A 233 2.73 -20.74 -4.19
C LEU A 233 3.02 -21.33 -2.80
N MET A 234 2.87 -20.55 -1.73
CA MET A 234 2.99 -21.03 -0.34
C MET A 234 1.84 -20.54 0.54
N TYR A 235 1.71 -19.23 0.74
CA TYR A 235 0.65 -18.59 1.54
C TYR A 235 0.38 -17.16 1.06
N ALA A 236 -0.79 -16.60 1.38
CA ALA A 236 -1.13 -15.24 0.98
C ALA A 236 -0.71 -14.21 2.04
N ILE A 237 -1.24 -14.32 3.26
CA ILE A 237 -1.04 -13.38 4.36
C ILE A 237 -0.16 -14.04 5.43
N VAL A 238 0.74 -13.30 6.06
CA VAL A 238 1.51 -13.83 7.20
C VAL A 238 1.56 -12.84 8.35
N GLY A 239 1.40 -13.35 9.57
CA GLY A 239 1.59 -12.58 10.80
C GLY A 239 2.90 -12.97 11.49
N SER A 240 3.58 -12.00 12.08
CA SER A 240 4.67 -12.23 13.05
C SER A 240 4.69 -11.11 14.09
N GLN A 241 5.17 -11.35 15.31
CA GLN A 241 5.22 -10.33 16.37
C GLN A 241 3.84 -9.76 16.76
N GLN A 242 2.86 -10.62 17.06
CA GLN A 242 1.54 -10.26 17.58
C GLN A 242 0.76 -9.18 16.81
N PRO A 243 0.50 -9.34 15.50
CA PRO A 243 -0.33 -8.42 14.77
C PRO A 243 -1.81 -8.66 15.03
N THR A 244 -2.61 -7.59 14.92
CA THR A 244 -4.06 -7.71 14.75
C THR A 244 -4.39 -7.62 13.26
N ILE A 245 -4.97 -8.67 12.68
CA ILE A 245 -5.32 -8.74 11.26
C ILE A 245 -6.83 -8.98 11.13
N ILE A 246 -7.52 -8.05 10.49
CA ILE A 246 -8.93 -8.19 10.11
C ILE A 246 -8.99 -8.27 8.58
N SER A 247 -9.27 -9.46 8.06
CA SER A 247 -9.50 -9.73 6.65
C SER A 247 -11.00 -9.66 6.37
N GLN A 248 -11.45 -8.75 5.52
CA GLN A 248 -12.87 -8.58 5.19
C GLN A 248 -13.17 -8.52 3.70
N GLY A 249 -14.13 -9.32 3.24
CA GLY A 249 -14.66 -9.23 1.89
C GLY A 249 -13.63 -9.43 0.76
N ASN A 250 -12.50 -10.07 1.03
CA ASN A 250 -11.45 -10.39 0.06
C ASN A 250 -11.85 -11.60 -0.81
N ARG A 251 -11.10 -11.87 -1.88
CA ARG A 251 -11.24 -13.06 -2.71
C ARG A 251 -9.92 -13.81 -2.81
N PHE A 252 -9.90 -15.05 -2.34
CA PHE A 252 -8.74 -15.92 -2.27
C PHE A 252 -8.90 -17.11 -3.22
N VAL A 253 -8.18 -17.10 -4.34
CA VAL A 253 -8.10 -18.21 -5.30
C VAL A 253 -6.77 -18.93 -5.12
N ALA A 254 -6.78 -20.04 -4.37
CA ALA A 254 -5.57 -20.82 -4.12
C ALA A 254 -5.00 -21.40 -5.43
N SER A 255 -3.69 -21.66 -5.46
CA SER A 255 -3.09 -22.41 -6.56
C SER A 255 -3.54 -23.88 -6.56
N PRO A 256 -3.35 -24.64 -7.66
CA PRO A 256 -3.64 -26.08 -7.68
C PRO A 256 -2.82 -26.91 -6.68
N ASN A 257 -1.70 -26.39 -6.18
CA ASN A 257 -0.83 -27.08 -5.23
C ASN A 257 -1.59 -27.36 -3.91
N PRO A 258 -1.71 -28.63 -3.47
CA PRO A 258 -2.41 -28.99 -2.22
C PRO A 258 -1.72 -28.41 -0.96
N ASN A 259 -0.43 -28.08 -1.05
CA ASN A 259 0.32 -27.50 0.07
C ASN A 259 0.18 -25.97 0.16
N ALA A 260 -0.52 -25.34 -0.78
CA ALA A 260 -0.68 -23.88 -0.88
C ALA A 260 -2.17 -23.47 -0.78
N LYS A 261 -2.89 -24.06 0.18
CA LYS A 261 -4.32 -23.81 0.43
C LYS A 261 -4.58 -22.86 1.59
N GLU A 262 -3.73 -22.88 2.61
CA GLU A 262 -3.87 -21.96 3.72
C GLU A 262 -3.54 -20.53 3.27
N VAL A 263 -4.49 -19.62 3.49
CA VAL A 263 -4.32 -18.19 3.22
C VAL A 263 -3.30 -17.59 4.19
N THR A 264 -3.36 -17.99 5.46
CA THR A 264 -2.48 -17.50 6.52
C THR A 264 -1.25 -18.37 6.71
N LYS A 265 -0.13 -17.77 7.12
CA LYS A 265 1.03 -18.51 7.65
C LYS A 265 1.44 -17.95 9.00
N LYS A 266 1.95 -18.83 9.86
CA LYS A 266 2.26 -18.54 11.28
C LYS A 266 3.64 -19.03 11.73
N ASP A 267 4.49 -19.43 10.80
CA ASP A 267 5.78 -20.11 11.05
C ASP A 267 6.81 -19.34 11.88
N TYR A 268 6.52 -18.09 12.22
CA TYR A 268 7.37 -17.25 13.06
C TYR A 268 7.11 -17.39 14.56
N ALA A 269 6.15 -18.23 14.98
CA ALA A 269 5.88 -18.52 16.37
C ALA A 269 5.27 -19.92 16.56
N PRO A 270 5.43 -20.56 17.72
CA PRO A 270 4.70 -21.79 18.04
C PRO A 270 3.21 -21.51 18.22
N GLU A 271 2.36 -22.53 18.07
CA GLU A 271 0.90 -22.42 18.21
C GLU A 271 0.46 -21.85 19.56
N SER A 272 1.15 -22.21 20.63
CA SER A 272 0.91 -21.65 21.96
C SER A 272 0.98 -20.12 22.02
N VAL A 273 1.75 -19.51 21.12
CA VAL A 273 1.94 -18.06 21.00
C VAL A 273 0.99 -17.46 19.97
N TRP A 274 0.99 -17.95 18.73
CA TRP A 274 0.22 -17.30 17.65
C TRP A 274 -1.29 -17.46 17.83
N LYS A 275 -1.76 -18.48 18.56
CA LYS A 275 -3.21 -18.65 18.85
C LYS A 275 -3.81 -17.46 19.59
N ASN A 276 -2.97 -16.65 20.26
CA ASN A 276 -3.38 -15.45 20.98
C ASN A 276 -3.36 -14.19 20.10
N TRP A 277 -2.86 -14.27 18.86
CA TRP A 277 -2.88 -13.15 17.93
C TRP A 277 -4.26 -13.02 17.31
N ASN A 278 -4.80 -11.81 17.25
CA ASN A 278 -6.14 -11.60 16.70
C ASN A 278 -6.08 -11.60 15.16
N GLN A 279 -6.48 -12.72 14.55
CA GLN A 279 -6.54 -12.87 13.09
C GLN A 279 -7.93 -13.36 12.69
N ARG A 280 -8.68 -12.51 11.98
CA ARG A 280 -10.09 -12.74 11.65
C ARG A 280 -10.32 -12.67 10.14
N SER A 281 -11.26 -13.47 9.67
CA SER A 281 -11.71 -13.52 8.27
C SER A 281 -13.23 -13.38 8.24
N GLU A 282 -13.74 -12.31 7.64
CA GLU A 282 -15.14 -11.90 7.70
C GLU A 282 -15.68 -11.61 6.28
N GLY A 283 -16.59 -12.45 5.77
CA GLY A 283 -17.17 -12.26 4.43
C GLY A 283 -16.20 -12.48 3.26
N ASP A 284 -15.02 -13.05 3.52
CA ASP A 284 -14.04 -13.44 2.50
C ASP A 284 -14.56 -14.59 1.64
N LEU A 285 -14.26 -14.54 0.34
CA LEU A 285 -14.56 -15.59 -0.63
C LEU A 285 -13.35 -16.49 -0.83
N MET A 286 -13.48 -17.75 -0.41
CA MET A 286 -12.47 -18.78 -0.59
C MET A 286 -12.77 -19.63 -1.83
N VAL A 287 -11.78 -19.82 -2.70
CA VAL A 287 -11.91 -20.54 -3.97
C VAL A 287 -10.75 -21.53 -4.12
N ASN A 288 -11.01 -22.66 -4.79
CA ASN A 288 -10.03 -23.72 -5.06
C ASN A 288 -9.42 -24.33 -3.79
N GLY A 289 -10.24 -24.53 -2.75
CA GLY A 289 -9.82 -25.11 -1.48
C GLY A 289 -9.04 -24.16 -0.58
N ALA A 290 -9.00 -22.86 -0.88
CA ALA A 290 -8.44 -21.87 0.03
C ALA A 290 -9.15 -21.91 1.40
N PHE A 291 -8.42 -21.65 2.48
CA PHE A 291 -9.01 -21.50 3.81
C PHE A 291 -8.19 -20.56 4.69
N PHE A 292 -8.83 -19.95 5.70
CA PHE A 292 -8.20 -19.04 6.65
C PHE A 292 -8.31 -19.62 8.06
N VAL A 293 -7.17 -19.77 8.74
CA VAL A 293 -7.14 -20.27 10.12
C VAL A 293 -7.18 -19.09 11.08
N GLN A 294 -8.35 -18.83 11.66
CA GLN A 294 -8.57 -17.72 12.59
C GLN A 294 -7.92 -17.98 13.96
N SER A 295 -7.60 -16.91 14.69
CA SER A 295 -7.01 -16.96 16.04
C SER A 295 -7.37 -15.73 16.88
N GLY A 296 -7.08 -15.79 18.18
CA GLY A 296 -7.31 -14.70 19.12
C GLY A 296 -8.75 -14.61 19.61
N LYS A 297 -9.07 -13.52 20.30
CA LYS A 297 -10.40 -13.27 20.87
C LYS A 297 -11.31 -12.62 19.83
N SER A 298 -12.62 -12.79 20.00
CA SER A 298 -13.60 -12.03 19.21
C SER A 298 -13.42 -10.54 19.48
N ILE A 299 -13.30 -9.73 18.43
CA ILE A 299 -13.17 -8.28 18.53
C ILE A 299 -14.59 -7.70 18.41
N ALA A 300 -15.14 -7.21 19.53
CA ALA A 300 -16.52 -6.71 19.58
C ALA A 300 -16.74 -5.44 18.74
N LYS A 301 -15.69 -4.63 18.55
CA LYS A 301 -15.66 -3.46 17.68
C LYS A 301 -14.27 -3.33 17.06
N HIS A 302 -14.19 -3.41 15.74
CA HIS A 302 -12.98 -3.02 15.02
C HIS A 302 -12.76 -1.51 15.22
N PRO A 303 -11.51 -1.02 15.30
CA PRO A 303 -11.24 0.40 15.08
C PRO A 303 -11.99 0.82 13.81
N LYS A 304 -12.77 1.91 13.87
CA LYS A 304 -13.58 2.37 12.73
C LYS A 304 -12.65 2.73 11.57
N ALA A 305 -12.35 1.77 10.70
CA ALA A 305 -11.89 2.05 9.37
C ALA A 305 -13.13 2.48 8.57
N GLU A 306 -13.10 3.64 7.93
CA GLU A 306 -14.21 4.17 7.11
C GLU A 306 -14.49 3.33 5.84
N ILE A 307 -13.81 2.19 5.66
CA ILE A 307 -13.98 1.31 4.52
C ILE A 307 -14.96 0.19 4.89
N THR A 308 -16.17 0.27 4.34
CA THR A 308 -17.15 -0.81 4.47
C THR A 308 -16.83 -1.92 3.48
N ALA A 309 -16.59 -3.13 3.99
CA ALA A 309 -16.30 -4.30 3.16
C ALA A 309 -17.49 -4.64 2.24
N LYS A 310 -17.21 -4.78 0.94
CA LYS A 310 -18.12 -5.36 -0.05
C LYS A 310 -18.03 -6.90 -0.03
N PRO A 311 -19.01 -7.64 -0.56
CA PRO A 311 -18.93 -9.10 -0.64
C PRO A 311 -17.73 -9.58 -1.46
N GLY A 312 -17.06 -10.65 -1.05
CA GLY A 312 -15.90 -11.22 -1.76
C GLY A 312 -16.14 -11.57 -3.24
N LYS A 313 -17.39 -11.83 -3.63
CA LYS A 313 -17.78 -12.04 -5.04
C LYS A 313 -17.62 -10.80 -5.92
N ALA A 314 -17.73 -9.60 -5.35
CA ALA A 314 -17.56 -8.35 -6.08
C ALA A 314 -16.10 -8.01 -6.35
N VAL A 315 -15.17 -8.63 -5.61
CA VAL A 315 -13.74 -8.28 -5.62
C VAL A 315 -13.14 -8.31 -7.01
N ALA A 316 -13.36 -9.36 -7.80
CA ALA A 316 -12.78 -9.44 -9.15
C ALA A 316 -13.14 -8.23 -10.04
N SER A 317 -14.31 -7.63 -9.84
CA SER A 317 -14.68 -6.38 -10.51
C SER A 317 -14.05 -5.15 -9.85
N LEU A 318 -13.91 -5.14 -8.52
CA LEU A 318 -13.29 -4.06 -7.75
C LEU A 318 -11.79 -3.96 -8.02
N THR A 319 -11.11 -5.07 -8.28
CA THR A 319 -9.66 -5.17 -8.51
C THR A 319 -9.27 -5.28 -9.97
N ARG A 320 -10.21 -5.15 -10.91
CA ARG A 320 -9.95 -5.30 -12.37
C ARG A 320 -8.92 -4.32 -12.93
N PHE A 321 -8.70 -3.20 -12.24
CA PHE A 321 -7.73 -2.17 -12.59
C PHE A 321 -6.52 -2.14 -11.63
N ALA A 322 -6.40 -3.14 -10.75
CA ALA A 322 -5.29 -3.22 -9.82
C ALA A 322 -3.97 -3.59 -10.53
N GLY A 323 -2.85 -3.17 -9.95
CA GLY A 323 -1.53 -3.21 -10.58
C GLY A 323 -1.20 -1.90 -11.30
N PRO A 324 0.02 -1.77 -11.83
CA PRO A 324 0.44 -0.58 -12.56
C PRO A 324 -0.43 -0.37 -13.80
N LEU A 325 -0.77 0.89 -14.09
CA LEU A 325 -1.42 1.26 -15.35
C LEU A 325 -0.57 0.74 -16.52
N LYS A 326 -1.20 0.02 -17.46
CA LYS A 326 -0.55 -0.43 -18.68
C LYS A 326 -0.38 0.76 -19.62
N CYS A 327 0.70 1.49 -19.44
CA CYS A 327 1.06 2.65 -20.25
C CYS A 327 1.83 2.22 -21.50
N GLU A 328 1.36 2.65 -22.67
CA GLU A 328 2.13 2.56 -23.91
C GLU A 328 2.92 3.85 -24.11
N LEU A 329 4.17 3.73 -24.56
CA LEU A 329 5.03 4.89 -24.82
C LEU A 329 4.33 5.86 -25.78
N ASN A 330 4.25 7.14 -25.41
CA ASN A 330 3.56 8.22 -26.14
C ASN A 330 2.03 8.08 -26.27
N LYS A 331 1.39 7.24 -25.44
CA LYS A 331 -0.08 7.21 -25.33
C LYS A 331 -0.53 7.60 -23.92
N PRO A 332 -1.70 8.22 -23.79
CA PRO A 332 -2.36 8.37 -22.51
C PRO A 332 -2.59 6.97 -21.91
N CYS A 333 -2.09 6.77 -20.70
CA CYS A 333 -2.70 5.88 -19.74
C CYS A 333 -3.53 6.74 -18.79
#